data_AF-A0A8T4VBX5-F1
#
_entry.id   AF-A0A8T4VBX5-F1
#
_cell.length_a   1.000
_cell.length_b   1.000
_cell.length_c   1.000
_cell.angle_alpha   90.00
_cell.angle_beta   90.00
_cell.angle_gamma   90.00
#
_symmetry.space_group_name_H-M   'P 1'
#
loop_
_entity.id
_entity.type
_entity.pdbx_description
1 polymer ?
#
loop_
_entity_poly.entity_id
_entity_poly.type
_entity_poly.pdbx_seq_one_letter_code
_entity_poly.pdbx_strand_id
1 'polypeptide(L)'
;MIDKKDFENIRKQMEDFEAKREETIQNSRQTITLSKQIIYSIHRNDFENASKLLKEIKLKIKGLDKKKNYDTGICSVAFQEFVEAVAFFEIIKNNKLPNLKELNVEVEEYLSGLADLTGELGRKAVHDAIKKDFNSVLKIRLLVEEIYGEFLKFDLRNGELRKKSDAIKWNLNKLEDLVLSLNLTSRV
;
A
#
# COMPACT_ATOMS: atom_id res chain seq x y z
N MET A 1 13.68 -15.61 49.60
CA MET A 1 12.46 -14.80 49.81
C MET A 1 12.21 -14.02 48.51
N ILE A 2 10.98 -14.02 48.00
CA ILE A 2 10.64 -13.28 46.76
C ILE A 2 10.52 -11.79 47.09
N ASP A 3 11.13 -10.92 46.28
CA ASP A 3 10.93 -9.48 46.38
C ASP A 3 9.57 -9.09 45.78
N LYS A 4 8.61 -8.79 46.66
CA LYS A 4 7.25 -8.42 46.23
C LYS A 4 7.20 -7.11 45.46
N LYS A 5 8.12 -6.15 45.73
CA LYS A 5 8.17 -4.86 45.02
C LYS A 5 8.65 -5.05 43.58
N ASP A 6 9.60 -5.96 43.37
CA ASP A 6 10.05 -6.32 42.04
C ASP A 6 8.91 -6.93 41.21
N PHE A 7 8.15 -7.85 41.80
CA PHE A 7 6.98 -8.45 41.14
C PHE A 7 5.84 -7.43 40.87
N GLU A 8 5.65 -6.42 41.72
CA GLU A 8 4.72 -5.31 41.44
C GLU A 8 5.17 -4.47 40.25
N ASN A 9 6.48 -4.15 40.17
CA ASN A 9 7.04 -3.42 39.03
C ASN A 9 6.91 -4.23 37.72
N ILE A 10 7.17 -5.54 37.76
CA ILE A 10 7.02 -6.44 36.61
C ILE A 10 5.57 -6.43 36.11
N ARG A 11 4.57 -6.54 37.02
CA ARG A 11 3.15 -6.48 36.63
C ARG A 11 2.81 -5.17 35.94
N LYS A 12 3.27 -4.04 36.49
CA LYS A 12 3.04 -2.72 35.88
C LYS A 12 3.67 -2.60 34.49
N GLN A 13 4.88 -3.13 34.30
CA GLN A 13 5.52 -3.16 32.98
C GLN A 13 4.75 -4.01 31.98
N MET A 14 4.17 -5.14 32.41
CA MET A 14 3.33 -5.99 31.56
C MET A 14 2.02 -5.28 31.17
N GLU A 15 1.35 -4.64 32.13
CA GLU A 15 0.13 -3.86 31.88
C GLU A 15 0.39 -2.70 30.89
N ASP A 16 1.47 -1.94 31.09
CA ASP A 16 1.88 -0.85 30.19
C ASP A 16 2.22 -1.36 28.77
N PHE A 17 2.80 -2.57 28.66
CA PHE A 17 3.10 -3.19 27.37
C PHE A 17 1.81 -3.64 26.66
N GLU A 18 0.90 -4.30 27.36
CA GLU A 18 -0.38 -4.76 26.81
C GLU A 18 -1.24 -3.58 26.34
N ALA A 19 -1.30 -2.49 27.11
CA ALA A 19 -2.03 -1.29 26.73
C ALA A 19 -1.52 -0.69 25.41
N LYS A 20 -0.19 -0.56 25.26
CA LYS A 20 0.44 -0.06 24.02
C LYS A 20 0.24 -1.00 22.84
N ARG A 21 0.24 -2.31 23.10
CA ARG A 21 -0.01 -3.32 22.08
C ARG A 21 -1.45 -3.21 21.54
N GLU A 22 -2.43 -3.10 22.42
CA GLU A 22 -3.83 -2.95 22.00
C GLU A 22 -4.05 -1.64 21.21
N GLU A 23 -3.46 -0.53 21.67
CA GLU A 23 -3.47 0.73 20.93
C GLU A 23 -2.86 0.59 19.52
N THR A 24 -1.73 -0.10 19.41
CA THR A 24 -1.04 -0.37 18.13
C THR A 24 -1.93 -1.18 17.18
N ILE A 25 -2.59 -2.22 17.69
CA ILE A 25 -3.51 -3.06 16.91
C ILE A 25 -4.70 -2.22 16.42
N GLN A 26 -5.29 -1.41 17.30
CA GLN A 26 -6.42 -0.56 16.95
C GLN A 26 -6.06 0.46 15.87
N ASN A 27 -4.94 1.18 16.03
CA ASN A 27 -4.46 2.15 15.04
C ASN A 27 -4.10 1.47 13.71
N SER A 28 -3.56 0.25 13.73
CA SER A 28 -3.27 -0.53 12.52
C SER A 28 -4.56 -0.88 11.77
N ARG A 29 -5.59 -1.37 12.46
CA ARG A 29 -6.91 -1.67 11.86
C ARG A 29 -7.57 -0.44 11.24
N GLN A 30 -7.47 0.69 11.93
CA GLN A 30 -7.98 1.98 11.42
C GLN A 30 -7.23 2.39 10.16
N THR A 31 -5.90 2.28 10.14
CA THR A 31 -5.07 2.60 8.96
C THR A 31 -5.48 1.75 7.75
N ILE A 32 -5.64 0.44 7.93
CA ILE A 32 -6.10 -0.47 6.86
C ILE A 32 -7.49 -0.05 6.34
N THR A 33 -8.38 0.36 7.24
CA THR A 33 -9.74 0.78 6.88
C THR A 33 -9.71 2.09 6.07
N LEU A 34 -8.93 3.06 6.52
CA LEU A 34 -8.72 4.34 5.84
C LEU A 34 -8.10 4.14 4.46
N SER A 35 -7.09 3.27 4.32
CA SER A 35 -6.47 2.92 3.03
C SER A 35 -7.50 2.46 2.00
N LYS A 36 -8.37 1.52 2.40
CA LYS A 36 -9.44 1.02 1.54
C LYS A 36 -10.44 2.10 1.14
N GLN A 37 -10.81 2.98 2.08
CA GLN A 37 -11.70 4.11 1.81
C GLN A 37 -11.07 5.14 0.86
N ILE A 38 -9.76 5.38 0.97
CA ILE A 38 -9.00 6.26 0.07
C ILE A 38 -9.01 5.67 -1.35
N ILE A 39 -8.61 4.42 -1.51
CA ILE A 39 -8.58 3.72 -2.81
C ILE A 39 -9.97 3.74 -3.45
N TYR A 40 -11.00 3.40 -2.68
CA TYR A 40 -12.38 3.44 -3.15
C TYR A 40 -12.85 4.84 -3.58
N SER A 41 -12.46 5.88 -2.85
CA SER A 41 -12.78 7.28 -3.21
C SER A 41 -12.07 7.69 -4.51
N ILE A 42 -10.82 7.28 -4.70
CA ILE A 42 -10.05 7.56 -5.93
C ILE A 42 -10.69 6.91 -7.16
N HIS A 43 -11.13 5.65 -7.06
CA HIS A 43 -11.82 4.97 -8.18
C HIS A 43 -13.10 5.68 -8.62
N ARG A 44 -13.80 6.34 -7.67
CA ARG A 44 -15.01 7.14 -7.94
C ARG A 44 -14.71 8.58 -8.33
N ASN A 45 -13.43 8.95 -8.51
CA ASN A 45 -12.97 10.31 -8.75
C ASN A 45 -13.34 11.31 -7.64
N ASP A 46 -13.63 10.84 -6.42
CA ASP A 46 -13.90 11.68 -5.25
C ASP A 46 -12.58 12.08 -4.56
N PHE A 47 -11.84 12.95 -5.23
CA PHE A 47 -10.52 13.39 -4.78
C PHE A 47 -10.59 14.31 -3.56
N GLU A 48 -11.71 15.00 -3.34
CA GLU A 48 -11.91 15.84 -2.15
C GLU A 48 -11.97 14.97 -0.90
N ASN A 49 -12.80 13.92 -0.91
CA ASN A 49 -12.86 12.98 0.20
C ASN A 49 -11.55 12.23 0.39
N ALA A 50 -10.95 11.73 -0.70
CA ALA A 50 -9.64 11.05 -0.64
C ALA A 50 -8.56 11.95 -0.01
N SER A 51 -8.54 13.25 -0.33
CA SER A 51 -7.60 14.20 0.25
C SER A 51 -7.81 14.41 1.76
N LYS A 52 -9.07 14.37 2.24
CA LYS A 52 -9.39 14.45 3.68
C LYS A 52 -8.90 13.21 4.41
N LEU A 53 -9.26 12.02 3.89
CA LEU A 53 -8.84 10.73 4.46
C LEU A 53 -7.31 10.57 4.46
N LEU A 54 -6.61 11.07 3.44
CA LEU A 54 -5.15 11.06 3.38
C LEU A 54 -4.48 11.89 4.48
N LYS A 55 -5.10 12.99 4.90
CA LYS A 55 -4.60 13.77 6.05
C LYS A 55 -4.75 12.95 7.34
N GLU A 56 -5.88 12.27 7.50
CA GLU A 56 -6.18 11.44 8.66
C GLU A 56 -5.22 10.25 8.76
N ILE A 57 -5.03 9.48 7.68
CA ILE A 57 -4.15 8.31 7.68
C ILE A 57 -2.68 8.70 7.95
N LYS A 58 -2.22 9.86 7.44
CA LYS A 58 -0.87 10.38 7.70
C LYS A 58 -0.67 10.81 9.16
N LEU A 59 -1.73 11.15 9.89
CA LEU A 59 -1.65 11.40 11.34
C LEU A 59 -1.60 10.07 12.11
N LYS A 60 -2.43 9.11 11.71
CA LYS A 60 -2.49 7.77 12.34
C LYS A 60 -1.20 6.99 12.20
N ILE A 61 -0.60 7.00 11.00
CA ILE A 61 0.65 6.27 10.73
C ILE A 61 1.83 6.82 11.54
N LYS A 62 1.86 8.12 11.85
CA LYS A 62 2.89 8.72 12.72
C LYS A 62 2.82 8.24 14.17
N GLY A 63 1.63 7.78 14.61
CA GLY A 63 1.44 7.18 15.93
C GLY A 63 1.88 5.71 15.98
N LEU A 64 2.10 5.07 14.84
CA LEU A 64 2.58 3.69 14.75
C LEU A 64 4.12 3.69 14.72
N ASP A 65 4.72 3.01 15.69
CA ASP A 65 6.17 2.83 15.74
C ASP A 65 6.50 1.33 15.72
N LYS A 66 6.89 0.85 14.53
CA LYS A 66 7.26 -0.55 14.32
C LYS A 66 8.50 -0.95 15.14
N LYS A 67 9.40 -0.02 15.47
CA LYS A 67 10.64 -0.31 16.22
C LYS A 67 10.37 -0.76 17.65
N LYS A 68 9.17 -0.52 18.16
CA LYS A 68 8.77 -0.90 19.51
C LYS A 68 8.19 -2.33 19.61
N ASN A 69 8.09 -3.07 18.50
CA ASN A 69 7.79 -4.50 18.43
C ASN A 69 6.53 -4.98 19.21
N TYR A 70 5.51 -4.11 19.39
CA TYR A 70 4.31 -4.48 20.15
C TYR A 70 3.43 -5.52 19.41
N ASP A 71 3.30 -5.42 18.09
CA ASP A 71 2.70 -6.43 17.21
C ASP A 71 3.22 -6.22 15.77
N THR A 72 4.08 -7.11 15.28
CA THR A 72 4.76 -6.91 14.00
C THR A 72 3.87 -7.26 12.81
N GLY A 73 2.87 -8.13 12.97
CA GLY A 73 2.07 -8.65 11.86
C GLY A 73 1.12 -7.61 11.30
N ILE A 74 0.14 -7.18 12.12
CA ILE A 74 -0.90 -6.24 11.68
C ILE A 74 -0.33 -4.85 11.35
N CYS A 75 0.73 -4.46 12.05
CA CYS A 75 1.42 -3.19 11.82
C CYS A 75 2.07 -3.18 10.43
N SER A 76 2.72 -4.28 10.03
CA SER A 76 3.31 -4.40 8.67
C SER A 76 2.25 -4.31 7.58
N VAL A 77 1.10 -4.97 7.78
CA VAL A 77 -0.05 -4.88 6.85
C VAL A 77 -0.57 -3.45 6.77
N ALA A 78 -0.68 -2.74 7.89
CA ALA A 78 -1.13 -1.35 7.91
C ALA A 78 -0.18 -0.42 7.14
N PHE A 79 1.14 -0.60 7.27
CA PHE A 79 2.12 0.18 6.51
C PHE A 79 2.08 -0.15 5.01
N GLN A 80 1.92 -1.41 4.64
CA GLN A 80 1.77 -1.83 3.25
C GLN A 80 0.54 -1.19 2.59
N GLU A 81 -0.62 -1.28 3.25
CA GLU A 81 -1.88 -0.68 2.79
C GLU A 81 -1.80 0.85 2.76
N PHE A 82 -1.04 1.47 3.67
CA PHE A 82 -0.77 2.89 3.66
C PHE A 82 0.06 3.30 2.42
N VAL A 83 1.13 2.56 2.12
CA VAL A 83 1.96 2.80 0.93
C VAL A 83 1.13 2.71 -0.33
N GLU A 84 0.33 1.65 -0.47
CA GLU A 84 -0.55 1.44 -1.61
C GLU A 84 -1.51 2.62 -1.80
N ALA A 85 -2.26 3.00 -0.76
CA ALA A 85 -3.26 4.06 -0.83
C ALA A 85 -2.65 5.43 -1.15
N VAL A 86 -1.51 5.78 -0.52
CA VAL A 86 -0.83 7.05 -0.76
C VAL A 86 -0.22 7.08 -2.16
N ALA A 87 0.49 6.02 -2.57
CA ALA A 87 1.09 5.96 -3.89
C ALA A 87 0.02 6.01 -4.99
N PHE A 88 -1.10 5.31 -4.82
CA PHE A 88 -2.20 5.34 -5.77
C PHE A 88 -2.75 6.76 -5.93
N PHE A 89 -2.97 7.48 -4.83
CA PHE A 89 -3.42 8.88 -4.91
C PHE A 89 -2.42 9.78 -5.63
N GLU A 90 -1.14 9.71 -5.27
CA GLU A 90 -0.09 10.58 -5.81
C GLU A 90 0.15 10.31 -7.30
N ILE A 91 0.06 9.04 -7.74
CA ILE A 91 0.16 8.69 -9.17
C ILE A 91 -1.04 9.26 -9.93
N ILE A 92 -2.26 9.03 -9.46
CA ILE A 92 -3.46 9.43 -10.20
C ILE A 92 -3.63 10.96 -10.22
N LYS A 93 -3.29 11.65 -9.13
CA LYS A 93 -3.50 13.10 -9.02
C LYS A 93 -2.29 13.92 -9.47
N ASN A 94 -1.09 13.49 -9.12
CA ASN A 94 0.14 14.28 -9.26
C ASN A 94 1.14 13.66 -10.25
N ASN A 95 0.81 12.50 -10.85
CA ASN A 95 1.68 11.76 -11.77
C ASN A 95 3.08 11.50 -11.19
N LYS A 96 3.15 11.23 -9.88
CA LYS A 96 4.39 11.01 -9.13
C LYS A 96 4.27 9.78 -8.25
N LEU A 97 5.25 8.90 -8.32
CA LEU A 97 5.42 7.84 -7.34
C LEU A 97 6.20 8.38 -6.13
N PRO A 98 5.63 8.35 -4.90
CA PRO A 98 6.35 8.78 -3.71
C PRO A 98 7.46 7.78 -3.37
N ASN A 99 8.60 8.29 -2.91
CA ASN A 99 9.74 7.43 -2.54
C ASN A 99 9.68 6.97 -1.07
N LEU A 100 10.50 5.97 -0.73
CA LEU A 100 10.60 5.39 0.62
C LEU A 100 10.75 6.44 1.72
N LYS A 101 11.63 7.45 1.51
CA LYS A 101 11.93 8.48 2.52
C LYS A 101 10.76 9.43 2.71
N GLU A 102 10.03 9.77 1.65
CA GLU A 102 8.83 10.60 1.72
C GLU A 102 7.71 9.93 2.53
N LEU A 103 7.62 8.60 2.47
CA LEU A 103 6.62 7.82 3.21
C LEU A 103 7.07 7.41 4.62
N ASN A 104 8.37 7.46 4.91
CA ASN A 104 8.95 7.07 6.20
C ASN A 104 8.52 5.65 6.64
N VAL A 105 8.72 4.68 5.75
CA VAL A 105 8.41 3.25 5.93
C VAL A 105 9.65 2.39 5.71
N GLU A 106 9.65 1.13 6.16
CA GLU A 106 10.75 0.22 5.87
C GLU A 106 10.64 -0.35 4.45
N VAL A 107 11.76 -0.89 3.97
CA VAL A 107 11.91 -1.36 2.57
C VAL A 107 10.87 -2.43 2.22
N GLU A 108 10.61 -3.36 3.14
CA GLU A 108 9.72 -4.49 2.86
C GLU A 108 8.25 -4.06 2.71
N GLU A 109 7.76 -3.13 3.53
CA GLU A 109 6.39 -2.63 3.38
C GLU A 109 6.23 -1.74 2.16
N TYR A 110 7.27 -0.97 1.82
CA TYR A 110 7.25 -0.16 0.61
C TYR A 110 7.14 -1.02 -0.64
N LEU A 111 8.03 -2.01 -0.78
CA LEU A 111 8.00 -2.91 -1.94
C LEU A 111 6.72 -3.74 -1.98
N SER A 112 6.25 -4.22 -0.82
CA SER A 112 4.98 -4.96 -0.76
C SER A 112 3.79 -4.11 -1.17
N GLY A 113 3.74 -2.84 -0.73
CA GLY A 113 2.68 -1.90 -1.09
C GLY A 113 2.71 -1.50 -2.56
N LEU A 114 3.91 -1.34 -3.14
CA LEU A 114 4.07 -1.11 -4.59
C LEU A 114 3.61 -2.31 -5.41
N ALA A 115 3.83 -3.53 -4.93
CA ALA A 115 3.38 -4.72 -5.62
C ALA A 115 1.84 -4.78 -5.69
N ASP A 116 1.16 -4.53 -4.57
CA ASP A 116 -0.32 -4.52 -4.51
C ASP A 116 -0.92 -3.37 -5.32
N LEU A 117 -0.29 -2.19 -5.28
CA LEU A 117 -0.64 -1.03 -6.09
C LEU A 117 -0.79 -1.35 -7.58
N THR A 118 0.01 -2.27 -8.12
CA THR A 118 -0.11 -2.66 -9.54
C THR A 118 -1.47 -3.29 -9.87
N GLY A 119 -2.12 -3.93 -8.89
CA GLY A 119 -3.48 -4.45 -9.03
C GLY A 119 -4.52 -3.34 -9.11
N GLU A 120 -4.41 -2.32 -8.25
CA GLU A 120 -5.33 -1.17 -8.25
C GLU A 120 -5.14 -0.27 -9.48
N LEU A 121 -3.90 -0.12 -9.96
CA LEU A 121 -3.61 0.48 -11.26
C LEU A 121 -4.26 -0.31 -12.40
N GLY A 122 -4.18 -1.64 -12.38
CA GLY A 122 -4.87 -2.50 -13.33
C GLY A 122 -6.39 -2.27 -13.33
N ARG A 123 -7.01 -2.20 -12.15
CA ARG A 123 -8.44 -1.89 -11.99
C ARG A 123 -8.79 -0.51 -12.55
N LYS A 124 -7.96 0.50 -12.29
CA LYS A 124 -8.13 1.85 -12.81
C LYS A 124 -8.02 1.89 -14.34
N ALA A 125 -7.06 1.19 -14.92
CA ALA A 125 -6.92 1.07 -16.37
C ALA A 125 -8.16 0.46 -17.04
N VAL A 126 -8.74 -0.59 -16.45
CA VAL A 126 -10.01 -1.16 -16.97
C VAL A 126 -11.13 -0.11 -16.94
N HIS A 127 -11.26 0.64 -15.84
CA HIS A 127 -12.28 1.70 -15.73
C HIS A 127 -12.06 2.83 -16.75
N ASP A 128 -10.81 3.21 -17.00
CA ASP A 128 -10.46 4.24 -17.98
C ASP A 128 -10.67 3.75 -19.42
N ALA A 129 -10.39 2.47 -19.70
CA ALA A 129 -10.71 1.83 -20.98
C ALA A 129 -12.22 1.86 -21.28
N ILE A 130 -13.07 1.57 -20.28
CA ILE A 130 -14.53 1.66 -20.40
C ILE A 130 -14.97 3.09 -20.76
N LYS A 131 -14.27 4.09 -20.22
CA LYS A 131 -14.49 5.52 -20.53
C LYS A 131 -13.82 5.99 -21.81
N LYS A 132 -13.17 5.09 -22.56
CA LYS A 132 -12.40 5.38 -23.78
C LYS A 132 -11.22 6.33 -23.58
N ASP A 133 -10.68 6.42 -22.36
CA ASP A 133 -9.44 7.16 -22.08
C ASP A 133 -8.22 6.26 -22.29
N PHE A 134 -7.87 6.04 -23.55
CA PHE A 134 -6.77 5.16 -23.94
C PHE A 134 -5.40 5.70 -23.53
N ASN A 135 -5.26 7.03 -23.43
CA ASN A 135 -4.02 7.66 -23.00
C ASN A 135 -3.72 7.32 -21.53
N SER A 136 -4.73 7.33 -20.67
CA SER A 136 -4.58 6.91 -19.28
C SER A 136 -4.16 5.44 -19.17
N VAL A 137 -4.81 4.55 -19.94
CA VAL A 137 -4.48 3.11 -19.96
C VAL A 137 -3.02 2.87 -20.35
N LEU A 138 -2.54 3.54 -21.41
CA LEU A 138 -1.15 3.40 -21.86
C LEU A 138 -0.15 3.90 -20.82
N LYS A 139 -0.44 5.03 -20.16
CA LYS A 139 0.40 5.55 -19.06
C LYS A 139 0.48 4.57 -17.90
N ILE A 140 -0.64 3.98 -17.50
CA ILE A 140 -0.69 2.98 -16.43
C ILE A 140 0.13 1.74 -16.81
N ARG A 141 -0.02 1.24 -18.05
CA ARG A 141 0.76 0.09 -18.53
C ARG A 141 2.26 0.36 -18.45
N LEU A 142 2.72 1.51 -18.96
CA LEU A 142 4.14 1.90 -18.93
C LEU A 142 4.66 2.00 -17.50
N LEU A 143 3.90 2.58 -16.58
CA LEU A 143 4.31 2.67 -15.18
C LEU A 143 4.45 1.29 -14.53
N VAL A 144 3.51 0.36 -14.78
CA VAL A 144 3.59 -1.01 -14.24
C VAL A 144 4.77 -1.77 -14.86
N GLU A 145 5.08 -1.54 -16.13
CA GLU A 145 6.27 -2.07 -16.82
C GLU A 145 7.57 -1.56 -16.17
N GLU A 146 7.66 -0.26 -15.88
CA GLU A 146 8.81 0.34 -15.18
C GLU A 146 8.98 -0.26 -13.77
N ILE A 147 7.87 -0.36 -13.00
CA ILE A 147 7.89 -0.99 -11.68
C ILE A 147 8.40 -2.43 -11.78
N TYR A 148 7.85 -3.22 -12.70
CA TYR A 148 8.29 -4.61 -12.90
C TYR A 148 9.78 -4.69 -13.26
N GLY A 149 10.26 -3.80 -14.13
CA GLY A 149 11.66 -3.72 -14.51
C GLY A 149 12.61 -3.44 -13.35
N GLU A 150 12.22 -2.57 -12.39
CA GLU A 150 12.99 -2.36 -11.16
C GLU A 150 12.92 -3.58 -10.24
N PHE A 151 11.77 -4.25 -10.13
CA PHE A 151 11.62 -5.45 -9.29
C PHE A 151 12.49 -6.62 -9.76
N LEU A 152 12.73 -6.76 -11.07
CA LEU A 152 13.62 -7.77 -11.63
C LEU A 152 15.09 -7.60 -11.22
N LYS A 153 15.50 -6.40 -10.80
CA LYS A 153 16.87 -6.12 -10.36
C LYS A 153 17.11 -6.53 -8.91
N PHE A 154 16.06 -6.82 -8.14
CA PHE A 154 16.20 -7.26 -6.76
C PHE A 154 16.45 -8.77 -6.68
N ASP A 155 17.43 -9.17 -5.87
CA ASP A 155 17.60 -10.56 -5.46
C ASP A 155 16.64 -10.89 -4.30
N LEU A 156 15.36 -11.08 -4.66
CA LEU A 156 14.31 -11.39 -3.70
C LEU A 156 14.40 -12.85 -3.26
N ARG A 157 14.69 -13.05 -1.98
CA ARG A 157 14.63 -14.38 -1.34
C ARG A 157 13.21 -14.95 -1.38
N ASN A 158 13.10 -16.28 -1.31
CA ASN A 158 11.81 -16.96 -1.19
C ASN A 158 11.05 -16.40 0.03
N GLY A 159 9.85 -15.85 -0.20
CA GLY A 159 9.04 -15.18 0.81
C GLY A 159 7.81 -14.50 0.22
N GLU A 160 7.04 -13.82 1.06
CA GLU A 160 5.80 -13.14 0.63
C GLU A 160 6.07 -12.04 -0.41
N LEU A 161 7.17 -11.30 -0.27
CA LEU A 161 7.55 -10.28 -1.24
C LEU A 161 7.85 -10.86 -2.63
N ARG A 162 8.42 -12.07 -2.71
CA ARG A 162 8.67 -12.74 -4.00
C ARG A 162 7.35 -13.11 -4.69
N LYS A 163 6.39 -13.67 -3.94
CA LYS A 163 5.04 -13.98 -4.47
C LYS A 163 4.32 -12.73 -4.97
N LYS A 164 4.41 -11.64 -4.20
CA LYS A 164 3.87 -10.33 -4.58
C LYS A 164 4.54 -9.77 -5.85
N SER A 165 5.85 -9.93 -5.97
CA SER A 165 6.58 -9.55 -7.18
C SER A 165 6.12 -10.34 -8.42
N ASP A 166 5.78 -11.61 -8.28
CA ASP A 166 5.22 -12.39 -9.39
C ASP A 166 3.81 -11.91 -9.79
N ALA A 167 3.03 -11.39 -8.84
CA ALA A 167 1.72 -10.79 -9.13
C ALA A 167 1.83 -9.56 -10.04
N ILE A 168 2.91 -8.77 -9.91
CA ILE A 168 3.19 -7.63 -10.80
C ILE A 168 3.24 -8.08 -12.26
N LYS A 169 3.96 -9.18 -12.55
CA LYS A 169 4.06 -9.75 -13.90
C LYS A 169 2.69 -10.09 -14.46
N TRP A 170 1.83 -10.71 -13.66
CA TRP A 170 0.50 -11.08 -14.11
C TRP A 170 -0.40 -9.85 -14.36
N ASN A 171 -0.29 -8.83 -13.51
CA ASN A 171 -0.99 -7.55 -13.71
C ASN A 171 -0.51 -6.84 -14.99
N LEU A 172 0.80 -6.87 -15.28
CA LEU A 172 1.36 -6.32 -16.50
C LEU A 172 0.81 -7.03 -17.75
N ASN A 173 0.84 -8.37 -17.77
CA ASN A 173 0.30 -9.14 -18.90
C ASN A 173 -1.18 -8.80 -19.17
N LYS A 174 -1.99 -8.66 -18.12
CA LYS A 174 -3.39 -8.23 -18.26
C LYS A 174 -3.55 -6.85 -18.88
N LEU A 175 -2.67 -5.91 -18.52
CA LEU A 175 -2.66 -4.57 -19.10
C LEU A 175 -2.23 -4.59 -20.57
N GLU A 176 -1.29 -5.46 -20.94
CA GLU A 176 -0.89 -5.69 -22.33
C GLU A 176 -2.03 -6.26 -23.17
N ASP A 177 -2.72 -7.29 -22.66
CA ASP A 177 -3.90 -7.87 -23.30
C ASP A 177 -5.01 -6.82 -23.48
N LEU A 178 -5.23 -5.99 -22.46
CA LEU A 178 -6.18 -4.87 -22.53
C LEU A 178 -5.79 -3.90 -23.64
N VAL A 179 -4.54 -3.44 -23.69
CA VAL A 179 -4.07 -2.51 -24.73
C VAL A 179 -4.14 -3.13 -26.13
N LEU A 180 -3.80 -4.41 -26.28
CA LEU A 180 -3.94 -5.12 -27.55
C LEU A 180 -5.41 -5.13 -28.02
N SER A 181 -6.35 -5.46 -27.12
CA SER A 181 -7.78 -5.48 -27.45
C SER A 181 -8.30 -4.10 -27.90
N LEU A 182 -7.82 -3.03 -27.27
CA LEU A 182 -8.18 -1.66 -27.61
C LEU A 182 -7.64 -1.26 -28.99
N ASN A 183 -6.40 -1.63 -29.32
CA ASN A 183 -5.76 -1.36 -30.61
C ASN A 183 -6.42 -2.14 -31.77
N LEU A 184 -6.88 -3.36 -31.53
CA LEU A 184 -7.59 -4.15 -32.54
C LEU A 184 -8.97 -3.58 -32.84
N THR A 185 -9.65 -3.04 -31.82
CA THR A 185 -11.01 -2.50 -31.96
C THR A 185 -11.04 -1.09 -32.57
N SER A 186 -9.96 -0.33 -32.48
CA SER A 186 -9.82 1.02 -33.06
C SER A 186 -9.40 1.03 -34.54
N ARG A 187 -9.23 -0.15 -35.15
CA ARG A 187 -8.93 -0.34 -36.59
C ARG A 187 -10.17 -0.66 -37.45
N VAL A 188 -11.38 -0.46 -36.92
CA VAL A 188 -12.66 -0.62 -37.64
C VAL A 188 -13.39 0.71 -37.63
#